data_AF-A0A0N8GRC8-F1
#
_entry.id   AF-A0A0N8GRC8-F1
#
_cell.length_a   1.000
_cell.length_b   1.000
_cell.length_c   1.000
_cell.angle_alpha   90.00
_cell.angle_beta   90.00
_cell.angle_gamma   90.00
#
_symmetry.space_group_name_H-M   'P 1'
#
loop_
_entity.id
_entity.type
_entity.pdbx_description
1 polymer ?
#
loop_
_entity_poly.entity_id
_entity_poly.type
_entity_poly.pdbx_seq_one_letter_code
_entity_poly.pdbx_strand_id
1 'polypeptide(L)' 'MTHKIVMNYGEADVALAIGTLNQEEALIIQRQLTTVARAVFADIGVIGLDCLPSYYVEEHVNDRLDSHQ' A
#
# COMPACT_ATOMS: atom_id res chain seq x y z
N MET A 1 13.05 4.06 11.01
CA MET A 1 12.72 3.70 9.61
C MET A 1 11.26 4.03 9.38
N THR A 2 10.91 4.58 8.23
CA THR A 2 9.52 4.94 7.91
C THR A 2 8.97 3.95 6.90
N HIS A 3 7.69 3.67 6.96
CA HIS A 3 7.04 2.68 6.09
C HIS A 3 6.03 3.37 5.19
N LYS A 4 5.96 2.92 3.94
CA LYS A 4 4.97 3.35 2.95
C LYS A 4 4.10 2.15 2.59
N ILE A 5 2.84 2.42 2.28
CA ILE A 5 1.94 1.39 1.74
C ILE A 5 1.86 1.61 0.25
N VAL A 6 2.12 0.55 -0.51
CA VAL A 6 2.01 0.54 -1.96
C VAL A 6 0.82 -0.32 -2.35
N MET A 7 -0.02 0.22 -3.22
CA MET A 7 -1.09 -0.51 -3.88
C MET A 7 -0.59 -0.98 -5.24
N ASN A 8 -0.62 -2.28 -5.48
CA ASN A 8 -0.43 -2.87 -6.78
C ASN A 8 -1.81 -3.13 -7.41
N TYR A 9 -2.03 -2.65 -8.63
CA TYR A 9 -3.26 -2.85 -9.39
C TYR A 9 -2.91 -3.13 -10.86
N GLY A 10 -2.94 -4.41 -11.24
CA GLY A 10 -2.46 -4.85 -12.55
C GLY A 10 -0.97 -4.57 -12.71
N GLU A 11 -0.60 -3.76 -13.70
CA GLU A 11 0.80 -3.41 -14.01
C GLU A 11 1.28 -2.12 -13.31
N ALA A 12 0.45 -1.50 -12.46
CA ALA A 12 0.78 -0.24 -11.80
C ALA A 12 1.00 -0.40 -10.29
N ASP A 13 2.11 0.14 -9.81
CA ASP A 13 2.41 0.33 -8.39
C ASP A 13 2.19 1.79 -7.99
N VAL A 14 1.33 2.01 -6.99
CA VAL A 14 0.94 3.34 -6.52
C VAL A 14 1.22 3.46 -5.03
N ALA A 15 2.19 4.30 -4.67
CA ALA A 15 2.45 4.64 -3.27
C ALA A 15 1.30 5.48 -2.71
N LEU A 16 0.69 5.02 -1.62
CA LEU A 16 -0.40 5.73 -0.96
C LEU A 16 0.15 6.87 -0.10
N ALA A 17 -0.44 8.06 -0.21
CA ALA A 17 -0.07 9.25 0.56
C ALA A 17 -0.60 9.20 2.00
N ILE A 18 -0.18 8.19 2.78
CA ILE A 18 -0.61 7.96 4.16
C ILE A 18 0.52 8.38 5.11
N GLY A 19 0.77 9.70 5.19
CA GLY A 19 1.67 10.29 6.19
C GLY A 19 3.00 9.55 6.39
N THR A 20 3.51 9.57 7.62
CA THR A 20 4.68 8.79 8.02
C THR A 20 4.20 7.67 8.93
N LEU A 21 4.46 6.41 8.56
CA LEU A 21 4.01 5.25 9.33
C LEU A 21 5.18 4.53 9.99
N ASN A 22 4.96 4.09 11.23
CA ASN A 22 5.77 3.03 11.81
C ASN A 22 5.33 1.65 11.28
N GLN A 23 6.08 0.60 11.64
CA GLN A 23 5.85 -0.75 11.12
C GLN A 23 4.47 -1.31 11.51
N GLU A 24 4.07 -1.11 12.77
CA GLU A 24 2.80 -1.61 13.29
C GLU A 24 1.61 -0.92 12.61
N GLU A 25 1.66 0.40 12.48
CA GLU A 25 0.66 1.20 11.76
C GLU A 25 0.54 0.76 10.30
N ALA A 26 1.67 0.58 9.61
CA ALA A 26 1.69 0.15 8.22
C ALA A 26 1.04 -1.23 8.03
N LEU A 27 1.33 -2.20 8.92
CA LEU A 27 0.73 -3.53 8.88
C LEU A 27 -0.78 -3.51 9.17
N ILE A 28 -1.23 -2.69 10.13
CA ILE A 28 -2.65 -2.55 10.46
C ILE A 28 -3.40 -1.99 9.24
N ILE A 29 -2.90 -0.90 8.66
CA ILE A 29 -3.56 -0.23 7.53
C ILE A 29 -3.54 -1.13 6.29
N GLN A 30 -2.43 -1.83 6.01
CA GLN A 30 -2.36 -2.81 4.92
C GLN A 30 -3.46 -3.89 5.03
N ARG A 31 -3.66 -4.43 6.24
CA ARG A 31 -4.71 -5.44 6.50
C ARG A 31 -6.12 -4.87 6.30
N GLN A 32 -6.37 -3.66 6.80
CA GLN A 32 -7.65 -2.99 6.63
C GLN A 32 -7.96 -2.72 5.15
N LEU A 33 -7.00 -2.18 4.39
CA LEU A 33 -7.15 -1.91 2.96
C LEU A 33 -7.42 -3.19 2.17
N THR A 34 -6.69 -4.27 2.46
CA THR A 34 -6.91 -5.57 1.83
C THR A 34 -8.32 -6.11 2.09
N THR A 35 -8.82 -5.94 3.32
CA THR A 35 -10.15 -6.40 3.71
C THR A 35 -11.23 -5.61 2.99
N VAL A 36 -11.11 -4.28 2.94
CA VAL A 36 -12.05 -3.39 2.25
C VAL A 36 -12.05 -3.67 0.75
N ALA A 37 -10.88 -3.80 0.12
CA ALA A 37 -10.77 -4.17 -1.29
C ALA A 37 -11.49 -5.49 -1.58
N ARG A 38 -11.27 -6.53 -0.79
CA ARG A 38 -12.00 -7.79 -0.99
C ARG A 38 -13.50 -7.65 -0.83
N ALA A 39 -13.96 -6.87 0.15
CA ALA A 39 -15.39 -6.66 0.38
C ALA A 39 -16.06 -5.88 -0.78
N VAL A 40 -15.43 -4.82 -1.27
CA VAL A 40 -15.94 -3.99 -2.39
C VAL A 40 -16.09 -4.82 -3.66
N PHE A 41 -15.17 -5.75 -3.90
CA PHE A 41 -15.16 -6.58 -5.10
C PHE A 41 -15.84 -7.94 -4.92
N ALA A 42 -16.36 -8.26 -3.73
CA ALA A 42 -16.99 -9.55 -3.43
C ALA A 42 -18.29 -9.79 -4.23
N ASP A 43 -19.03 -8.71 -4.51
CA ASP A 43 -20.32 -8.77 -5.20
C ASP A 43 -20.21 -8.62 -6.73
N ILE A 44 -19.02 -8.30 -7.23
CA ILE A 44 -18.75 -8.23 -8.66
C ILE A 44 -18.58 -9.68 -9.13
N GLY A 45 -19.36 -10.14 -10.10
CA GLY A 45 -19.22 -11.50 -10.66
C GLY A 45 -17.85 -11.65 -11.33
N VAL A 46 -16.85 -12.09 -10.57
CA VAL A 46 -15.45 -11.99 -10.96
C VAL A 46 -15.08 -13.06 -11.98
N ILE A 47 -15.38 -12.78 -13.24
CA ILE A 47 -14.87 -13.53 -14.39
C ILE A 47 -13.65 -12.75 -14.90
N GLY A 48 -12.46 -13.08 -14.36
CA GLY A 48 -11.16 -12.49 -14.75
C GLY A 48 -10.52 -11.67 -13.63
N LEU A 49 -9.65 -12.30 -12.84
CA LEU A 49 -9.13 -11.77 -11.56
C LEU A 49 -7.70 -11.23 -11.62
N ASP A 50 -7.25 -10.68 -12.75
CA ASP A 50 -5.90 -10.12 -12.87
C ASP A 50 -5.80 -8.67 -12.33
N CYS A 51 -6.90 -8.07 -11.88
CA CYS A 51 -6.97 -6.67 -11.48
C CYS A 51 -7.53 -6.42 -10.07
N LEU A 52 -7.44 -7.37 -9.13
CA LEU A 52 -7.71 -7.01 -7.73
C LEU A 52 -6.56 -6.17 -7.17
N PRO A 53 -6.84 -5.04 -6.50
CA PRO A 53 -5.80 -4.30 -5.83
C PRO A 53 -5.21 -5.15 -4.69
N SER A 54 -3.89 -5.25 -4.66
CA SER A 54 -3.13 -5.83 -3.56
C SER A 54 -2.29 -4.74 -2.89
N TYR A 55 -1.97 -4.93 -1.61
CA TYR A 55 -1.25 -3.93 -0.83
C TYR A 55 -0.04 -4.57 -0.15
N TYR A 56 1.11 -3.91 -0.25
CA TYR A 56 2.33 -4.29 0.47
C TYR A 56 2.97 -3.08 1.15
N VAL A 57 3.83 -3.37 2.13
CA VAL A 57 4.56 -2.36 2.88
C VAL A 57 5.99 -2.30 2.33
N GLU A 58 6.43 -1.09 2.02
CA GLU A 58 7.81 -0.81 1.60
C GLU A 58 8.54 -0.03 2.70
N GLU A 59 9.76 -0.45 3.00
CA GLU A 59 10.63 0.28 3.91
C GLU A 59 11.24 1.48 3.19
N HIS A 60 11.01 2.68 3.71
CA HIS A 60 11.68 3.87 3.25
C HIS A 60 12.75 4.27 4.27
N VAL A 61 14.01 4.17 3.86
CA VAL A 61 15.11 4.78 4.58
C VAL A 61 15.02 6.27 4.27
N ASN A 62 14.76 7.08 5.30
CA ASN A 62 14.86 8.54 5.18
C ASN A 62 16.35 8.88 5.07
N ASP A 63 16.89 8.89 3.84
CA ASP A 63 18.15 9.56 3.57
C ASP A 63 17.90 11.07 3.66
N ARG A 64 18.02 11.60 4.88
CA ARG A 64 18.33 13.01 5.11
C ARG A 64 19.74 13.26 4.55
N LEU A 65 19.82 13.48 3.25
CA LEU A 65 20.91 14.27 2.68
C LEU A 65 20.62 15.73 3.02
N ASP A 66 21.08 16.13 4.21
CA ASP A 66 21.41 17.52 4.51
C ASP A 66 22.43 18.00 3.46
N SER A 67 21.94 18.49 2.33
CA SER A 67 22.76 19.22 1.35
C SER A 67 22.60 20.71 1.62
N HIS A 68 23.13 21.15 2.76
CA HIS A 68 23.56 22.53 2.92
C HIS A 68 24.86 22.69 2.14
N GLN A 69 24.80 23.28 0.94
CA GLN A 69 25.88 24.10 0.38
C GLN A 69 25.28 25.21 -0.48
#